data_AF-A0A6P1JDU0-F1
#
_entry.id   AF-A0A6P1JDU0-F1
#
_cell.length_a   1.000
_cell.length_b   1.000
_cell.length_c   1.000
_cell.angle_alpha   90.00
_cell.angle_beta   90.00
_cell.angle_gamma   90.00
#
_symmetry.space_group_name_H-M   'P 1'
#
loop_
_entity.id
_entity.type
_entity.pdbx_description
1 polymer ?
#
loop_
_entity_poly.entity_id
_entity_poly.type
_entity_poly.pdbx_seq_one_letter_code
_entity_poly.pdbx_strand_id
1 'polypeptide(L)' 'MSFNSRRWQVRTIVARVRATAAVGTAGLDTAARADRKLEILRVADGVDAGRVSNDQAVAAFERLAEELRPHPEARLG' A
#
# COMPACT_ATOMS: atom_id res chain seq x y z
N MET A 1 -14.42 19.03 -18.39
CA MET A 1 -13.85 17.70 -18.07
C MET A 1 -14.45 17.24 -16.77
N SER A 2 -15.31 16.21 -16.77
CA SER A 2 -15.86 15.66 -15.53
C SER A 2 -14.77 14.80 -14.90
N PHE A 3 -14.12 15.30 -13.84
CA PHE A 3 -13.37 14.44 -12.94
C PHE A 3 -14.40 13.57 -12.23
N ASN A 4 -14.71 12.43 -12.85
CA ASN A 4 -15.32 11.33 -12.13
C ASN A 4 -14.24 10.76 -11.22
N SER A 5 -13.83 11.54 -10.21
CA SER A 5 -13.01 11.08 -9.10
C SER A 5 -13.86 10.04 -8.41
N ARG A 6 -13.77 8.78 -8.87
CA ARG A 6 -14.40 7.66 -8.20
C ARG A 6 -13.94 7.76 -6.75
N ARG A 7 -14.89 8.10 -5.89
CA ARG A 7 -14.59 8.58 -4.55
C ARG A 7 -13.80 7.49 -3.84
N TRP A 8 -12.58 7.82 -3.41
CA TRP A 8 -11.82 6.97 -2.52
C TRP A 8 -12.71 6.62 -1.33
N GLN A 9 -12.89 5.34 -1.08
CA GLN A 9 -13.57 4.89 0.12
C GLN A 9 -12.63 5.09 1.31
N VAL A 10 -13.19 5.43 2.47
CA VAL A 10 -12.41 5.64 3.70
C VAL A 10 -11.52 4.43 3.98
N ARG A 11 -12.05 3.21 3.81
CA ARG A 11 -11.26 1.97 3.98
C ARG A 11 -10.03 1.91 3.07
N THR A 12 -10.13 2.38 1.83
CA THR A 12 -9.03 2.39 0.85
C THR A 12 -7.96 3.40 1.26
N ILE A 13 -8.36 4.57 1.78
CA ILE A 13 -7.44 5.56 2.33
C ILE A 13 -6.72 4.98 3.56
N VAL A 14 -7.46 4.36 4.48
CA VAL A 14 -6.89 3.74 5.69
C VAL A 14 -5.90 2.63 5.33
N ALA A 15 -6.22 1.76 4.37
CA ALA A 15 -5.32 0.71 3.90
C ALA A 15 -4.02 1.30 3.31
N ARG A 16 -4.12 2.35 2.48
CA ARG A 16 -2.94 3.06 1.93
C ARG A 16 -2.06 3.66 3.03
N VAL A 17 -2.67 4.30 4.04
CA VAL A 17 -1.93 4.89 5.18
C VAL A 17 -1.21 3.79 5.96
N ARG A 18 -1.86 2.65 6.22
CA ARG A 18 -1.24 1.51 6.89
C ARG A 18 -0.06 0.94 6.10
N ALA A 19 -0.20 0.75 4.79
CA ALA A 19 0.89 0.31 3.92
C ALA A 19 2.07 1.30 3.96
N THR A 20 1.78 2.60 3.90
CA THR A 20 2.80 3.66 3.97
C THR A 20 3.53 3.65 5.31
N ALA A 21 2.80 3.48 6.41
CA ALA A 21 3.36 3.37 7.75
C ALA A 21 4.27 2.13 7.87
N ALA A 22 3.82 0.97 7.36
CA ALA A 22 4.61 -0.26 7.35
C ALA A 22 5.95 -0.09 6.63
N VAL A 23 5.94 0.56 5.45
CA VAL A 23 7.17 0.91 4.72
C VAL A 23 8.07 1.87 5.52
N GLY A 24 7.48 2.80 6.25
CA GLY A 24 8.20 3.76 7.10
C GLY A 24 8.91 3.10 8.29
N THR A 25 8.30 2.07 8.88
CA THR A 25 8.85 1.36 10.05
C THR A 25 9.66 0.13 9.69
N ALA A 26 9.59 -0.35 8.45
CA ALA A 26 10.36 -1.50 8.00
C ALA A 26 11.87 -1.18 7.98
N GLY A 27 12.68 -2.17 8.36
CA GLY A 27 14.15 -2.14 8.32
C GLY A 27 14.73 -2.22 6.91
N LEU A 28 14.10 -1.57 5.93
CA LEU A 28 14.54 -1.51 4.55
C LEU A 28 15.66 -0.48 4.39
N ASP A 29 16.58 -0.76 3.45
CA ASP A 29 17.47 0.28 2.94
C ASP A 29 16.70 1.36 2.15
N THR A 30 17.42 2.40 1.73
CA THR A 30 16.80 3.54 1.06
C THR A 30 16.20 3.18 -0.29
N ALA A 31 16.85 2.32 -1.08
CA ALA A 31 16.38 1.94 -2.41
C ALA A 31 15.13 1.06 -2.30
N ALA A 32 15.18 0.02 -1.49
CA ALA A 32 14.05 -0.87 -1.23
C ALA A 32 12.85 -0.10 -0.66
N ARG A 33 13.09 0.87 0.24
CA ARG A 33 12.02 1.74 0.75
C ARG A 33 11.40 2.59 -0.37
N ALA A 34 12.21 3.15 -1.27
CA ALA A 34 11.72 3.94 -2.39
C ALA A 34 10.87 3.08 -3.34
N ASP A 35 11.32 1.87 -3.66
CA ASP A 35 10.58 0.94 -4.52
C ASP A 35 9.21 0.58 -3.95
N ARG A 36 9.13 0.30 -2.64
CA ARG A 36 7.84 0.03 -1.98
C ARG A 36 6.93 1.25 -1.96
N LYS A 37 7.46 2.47 -1.78
CA LYS A 37 6.66 3.69 -1.89
C LYS A 37 6.14 3.91 -3.31
N LEU A 38 6.95 3.64 -4.34
CA LEU A 38 6.53 3.72 -5.72
C LEU A 38 5.42 2.72 -6.04
N GLU A 39 5.47 1.52 -5.47
CA GLU A 39 4.41 0.54 -5.61
C GLU A 39 3.07 1.03 -5.02
N ILE A 40 3.08 1.63 -3.82
CA ILE A 40 1.91 2.27 -3.22
C ILE A 40 1.35 3.37 -4.13
N LEU A 41 2.22 4.19 -4.72
CA LEU A 41 1.80 5.26 -5.65
C LEU A 41 1.17 4.70 -6.92
N ARG A 42 1.73 3.64 -7.51
CA ARG A 42 1.15 3.00 -8.70
C ARG A 42 -0.27 2.47 -8.46
N VAL A 43 -0.52 1.89 -7.28
CA VAL A 43 -1.88 1.45 -6.91
C VAL A 43 -2.80 2.66 -6.77
N ALA A 44 -2.36 3.73 -6.10
CA ALA A 44 -3.13 4.96 -5.94
C ALA A 44 -3.49 5.61 -7.29
N ASP A 45 -2.52 5.72 -8.20
CA ASP A 45 -2.73 6.22 -9.57
C ASP A 45 -3.73 5.34 -10.35
N GLY A 46 -3.72 4.03 -10.09
CA GLY A 46 -4.70 3.09 -10.63
C GLY A 46 -6.12 3.38 -10.16
N VAL A 47 -6.31 3.75 -8.89
CA VAL A 47 -7.61 4.15 -8.32
C VAL A 47 -8.06 5.48 -8.91
N ASP A 48 -7.17 6.47 -8.94
CA ASP A 48 -7.47 7.81 -9.48
C ASP A 48 -7.85 7.76 -10.96
N ALA A 49 -7.21 6.88 -11.74
CA ALA A 49 -7.54 6.63 -13.13
C ALA A 49 -8.75 5.70 -13.34
N GLY A 50 -9.35 5.16 -12.28
CA GLY A 50 -10.47 4.23 -12.36
C GLY A 50 -10.15 2.85 -12.96
N ARG A 51 -8.86 2.50 -13.07
CA ARG A 51 -8.38 1.18 -13.53
C ARG A 51 -8.40 0.14 -12.42
N VAL A 52 -8.33 0.59 -11.17
CA VAL A 52 -8.34 -0.25 -9.97
C VAL A 52 -9.56 0.11 -9.13
N SER A 53 -10.34 -0.89 -8.71
CA SER A 53 -11.47 -0.68 -7.80
C SER A 53 -10.98 -0.41 -6.37
N ASN A 54 -11.84 0.17 -5.53
CA ASN A 54 -11.52 0.38 -4.11
C ASN A 54 -11.18 -0.94 -3.39
N ASP A 55 -11.88 -2.04 -3.69
CA ASP A 55 -11.61 -3.37 -3.11
C ASP A 55 -10.26 -3.94 -3.55
N GLN A 56 -9.95 -3.82 -4.86
CA GLN A 56 -8.65 -4.25 -5.40
C GLN A 56 -7.50 -3.46 -4.77
N ALA A 57 -7.69 -2.15 -4.59
CA ALA A 57 -6.71 -1.29 -3.95
C ALA A 57 -6.51 -1.63 -2.47
N VAL A 58 -7.59 -1.87 -1.72
CA VAL A 58 -7.50 -2.32 -0.31
C VAL A 58 -6.67 -3.60 -0.23
N ALA A 59 -7.01 -4.62 -1.02
CA ALA A 59 -6.28 -5.89 -1.02
C ALA A 59 -4.81 -5.71 -1.41
N ALA A 60 -4.50 -4.82 -2.35
CA ALA A 60 -3.11 -4.52 -2.72
C ALA A 60 -2.34 -3.84 -1.59
N PHE A 61 -2.90 -2.81 -0.96
CA PHE A 61 -2.26 -2.13 0.17
C PHE A 61 -2.08 -3.04 1.38
N GLU A 62 -3.05 -3.91 1.67
CA GLU A 62 -2.95 -4.86 2.77
C GLU A 62 -1.86 -5.90 2.53
N ARG A 63 -1.74 -6.44 1.30
CA ARG A 63 -0.61 -7.33 0.96
C ARG A 63 0.74 -6.66 1.15
N LEU A 64 0.88 -5.41 0.68
CA LEU A 64 2.13 -4.65 0.86
C LEU A 64 2.48 -4.42 2.33
N ALA A 65 1.47 -4.17 3.17
CA ALA A 65 1.68 -4.04 4.61
C ALA A 65 2.07 -5.38 5.26
N GLU A 66 1.44 -6.49 4.84
CA GLU A 66 1.69 -7.82 5.38
C GLU A 66 3.07 -8.35 5.02
N GLU A 67 3.53 -8.15 3.78
CA GLU A 67 4.88 -8.53 3.33
C GLU A 67 6.00 -7.87 4.16
N LEU A 68 5.70 -6.72 4.78
CA LEU A 68 6.64 -5.96 5.60
C LEU A 68 6.47 -6.22 7.10
N ARG A 69 5.50 -7.04 7.50
CA ARG A 69 5.41 -7.44 8.90
C ARG A 69 6.62 -8.32 9.26
N PRO A 70 7.25 -8.06 10.41
CA PRO A 70 8.25 -8.98 10.93
C PRO A 70 7.59 -10.34 11.13
N HIS A 71 8.11 -11.37 10.47
CA HIS A 71 7.67 -12.74 10.77
C HIS A 71 8.14 -13.07 12.19
N PRO A 72 7.26 -13.49 13.11
CA PRO A 72 7.65 -13.86 14.47
C PRO A 72 8.51 -15.13 14.56
N GLU A 73 8.83 -15.79 13.44
CA GLU A 73 9.57 -17.05 13.40
C GLU A 73 11.00 -16.87 12.90
N ALA A 74 11.85 -16.35 13.78
CA ALA A 74 13.31 -16.57 13.72
C ALA A 74 13.93 -16.59 15.12
N ARG A 75 13.17 -17.07 16.12
CA ARG A 75 13.71 -17.48 17.42
C ARG A 75 13.52 -18.99 17.57
N LEU A 76 14.44 -19.75 17.00
CA LEU A 76 14.62 -21.17 17.32
C LEU A 76 16.11 -21.40 17.59
N GLY A 77 16.42 -22.06 18.70
CA GLY A 77 17.73 -22.68 18.96
C GLY A 77 18.63 -21.89 19.89
#